data_AF-A0A183HNY6-F1
#
_entry.id   AF-A0A183HNY6-F1
#
_cell.length_a   1.000
_cell.length_b   1.000
_cell.length_c   1.000
_cell.angle_alpha   90.00
_cell.angle_beta   90.00
_cell.angle_gamma   90.00
#
_symmetry.space_group_name_H-M   'P 1'
#
loop_
_entity.id
_entity.type
_entity.pdbx_description
1 polymer ?
#
loop_
_entity_poly.entity_id
_entity_poly.type
_entity_poly.pdbx_seq_one_letter_code
_entity_poly.pdbx_strand_id
1 'polypeptide(L)'
;MHYHAVAHAVRVTDFTIVPKELKYVTTMGTEKMAFLDAKVINDIYCLNACAGRGPRNCLAGGYPDPNNCNQCRCPEGLGGYDCSILQPSRKKFL
;
A
#
# COMPACT_ATOMS: atom_id res chain seq x y z
N MET A 1 -1.87 -0.04 -9.16
CA MET A 1 -1.95 0.19 -10.62
C MET A 1 -2.00 -1.13 -11.40
N HIS A 2 -2.97 -2.01 -11.11
CA HIS A 2 -3.04 -3.35 -11.71
C HIS A 2 -4.37 -3.53 -12.44
N TYR A 3 -4.39 -4.23 -13.58
CA TYR A 3 -5.63 -4.61 -14.26
C TYR A 3 -6.44 -5.66 -13.49
N HIS A 4 -7.75 -5.70 -13.69
CA HIS A 4 -8.59 -6.77 -13.19
C HIS A 4 -8.35 -8.08 -13.96
N ALA A 5 -8.66 -9.24 -13.37
CA ALA A 5 -8.44 -10.54 -13.99
C ALA A 5 -9.23 -10.77 -15.31
N VAL A 6 -10.31 -10.00 -15.53
CA VAL A 6 -11.18 -10.06 -16.72
C VAL A 6 -10.98 -8.86 -17.66
N ALA A 7 -9.89 -8.10 -17.49
CA ALA A 7 -9.66 -6.90 -18.28
C ALA A 7 -9.64 -7.24 -19.79
N HIS A 8 -10.45 -6.53 -20.57
CA HIS A 8 -10.63 -6.75 -22.01
C HIS A 8 -11.11 -8.15 -22.43
N ALA A 9 -11.71 -8.91 -21.51
CA ALA A 9 -12.34 -10.18 -21.86
C ALA A 9 -13.60 -9.95 -22.71
N VAL A 10 -13.86 -10.84 -23.67
CA VAL A 10 -15.10 -10.83 -24.47
C VAL A 10 -16.32 -11.18 -23.60
N ARG A 11 -16.12 -12.07 -22.62
CA ARG A 11 -17.12 -12.45 -21.63
C ARG A 11 -16.56 -12.21 -20.23
N VAL A 12 -17.40 -11.73 -19.33
CA VAL A 12 -17.02 -11.46 -17.92
C VAL A 12 -16.63 -12.71 -17.14
N THR A 13 -16.90 -13.89 -17.69
CA THR A 13 -16.51 -15.19 -17.12
C THR A 13 -15.08 -15.59 -17.44
N ASP A 14 -14.46 -14.94 -18.42
CA ASP A 14 -13.20 -15.40 -18.99
C ASP A 14 -12.05 -14.57 -18.41
N PHE A 15 -11.14 -15.23 -17.69
CA PHE A 15 -9.95 -14.57 -17.17
C PHE A 15 -8.93 -14.39 -18.29
N THR A 16 -8.53 -13.14 -18.55
CA THR A 16 -7.45 -12.78 -19.48
C THR A 16 -6.10 -12.73 -18.78
N ILE A 17 -6.10 -12.48 -17.45
CA ILE A 17 -4.91 -12.42 -16.62
C ILE A 17 -5.13 -13.32 -15.41
N VAL A 18 -4.32 -14.38 -15.29
CA VAL A 18 -4.42 -15.35 -14.20
C VAL A 18 -3.17 -15.27 -13.33
N PRO A 19 -3.29 -14.90 -12.03
CA PRO A 19 -2.16 -14.94 -11.12
C PRO A 19 -1.71 -16.38 -10.87
N LYS A 20 -0.41 -16.56 -10.59
CA LYS A 20 0.15 -17.89 -10.27
C LYS A 20 -0.56 -18.55 -9.10
N GLU A 21 -0.93 -17.76 -8.09
CA GLU A 21 -1.73 -18.20 -6.96
C GLU A 21 -3.17 -17.67 -7.10
N LEU A 22 -4.13 -18.59 -7.31
CA LEU A 22 -5.53 -18.26 -7.63
C LEU A 22 -6.25 -17.43 -6.57
N LYS A 23 -5.80 -17.46 -5.31
CA LYS A 23 -6.38 -16.65 -4.23
C LYS A 23 -6.25 -15.14 -4.45
N TYR A 24 -5.36 -14.70 -5.35
CA TYR A 24 -5.15 -13.28 -5.65
C TYR A 24 -6.01 -12.75 -6.80
N VAL A 25 -6.79 -13.60 -7.48
CA VAL A 25 -7.63 -13.20 -8.63
C VAL A 25 -8.51 -11.99 -8.31
N THR A 26 -9.11 -11.96 -7.12
CA THR A 26 -10.00 -10.88 -6.65
C THR A 26 -9.28 -9.69 -6.03
N THR A 27 -7.97 -9.81 -5.78
CA THR A 27 -7.15 -8.72 -5.21
C THR A 27 -6.52 -7.84 -6.29
N MET A 28 -6.46 -8.32 -7.53
CA MET A 28 -5.97 -7.57 -8.69
C MET A 28 -7.07 -6.64 -9.21
N GLY A 29 -6.71 -5.48 -9.76
CA GLY A 29 -7.71 -4.57 -10.31
C GLY A 29 -8.39 -3.64 -9.31
N THR A 30 -7.88 -3.52 -8.08
CA THR A 30 -8.48 -2.62 -7.08
C THR A 30 -8.32 -1.16 -7.49
N GLU A 31 -9.39 -0.38 -7.40
CA GLU A 31 -9.39 1.06 -7.69
C GLU A 31 -8.80 1.92 -6.56
N LYS A 32 -8.71 1.35 -5.34
CA LYS A 32 -8.02 2.00 -4.21
C LYS A 32 -6.52 2.04 -4.49
N MET A 33 -5.90 3.20 -4.24
CA MET A 33 -4.44 3.33 -4.28
C MET A 33 -3.81 2.32 -3.32
N ALA A 34 -2.97 1.43 -3.85
CA ALA A 34 -2.25 0.47 -3.03
C ALA A 34 -1.17 1.19 -2.22
N PHE A 35 -0.86 0.65 -1.03
CA PHE A 35 0.20 1.19 -0.18
C PHE A 35 1.54 1.30 -0.92
N LEU A 36 1.87 0.28 -1.72
CA LEU A 36 3.10 0.24 -2.52
C LEU A 36 3.10 1.26 -3.66
N ASP A 37 1.93 1.55 -4.26
CA ASP A 37 1.84 2.61 -5.28
C ASP A 37 2.18 3.97 -4.64
N ALA A 38 1.58 4.27 -3.48
CA ALA A 38 1.86 5.50 -2.74
C ALA A 38 3.33 5.60 -2.31
N LYS A 39 3.92 4.49 -1.87
CA LYS A 39 5.33 4.41 -1.50
C LYS A 39 6.22 4.77 -2.69
N VAL A 40 6.02 4.14 -3.85
CA VAL A 40 6.84 4.42 -5.05
C VAL A 40 6.73 5.89 -5.46
N ILE A 41 5.53 6.47 -5.42
CA ILE A 41 5.33 7.89 -5.73
C ILE A 41 6.10 8.77 -4.74
N ASN A 42 6.00 8.51 -3.44
CA ASN A 42 6.70 9.27 -2.41
C ASN A 42 8.23 9.09 -2.49
N ASP A 43 8.69 7.89 -2.82
CA ASP A 43 10.11 7.59 -3.03
C ASP A 43 10.67 8.32 -4.26
N ILE A 44 9.85 8.76 -5.22
CA ILE A 44 10.31 9.54 -6.38
C ILE A 44 10.21 11.04 -6.10
N TYR A 45 9.06 11.50 -5.61
CA TYR A 45 8.76 12.94 -5.51
C TYR A 45 9.06 13.56 -4.15
N CYS A 46 9.24 12.75 -3.10
CA CYS A 46 9.44 13.22 -1.73
C CYS A 46 10.77 12.75 -1.10
N LEU A 47 11.73 12.28 -1.90
CA LEU A 47 13.06 11.80 -1.46
C LEU A 47 13.72 12.69 -0.39
N ASN A 48 13.66 14.01 -0.58
CA ASN A 48 14.33 14.97 0.29
C ASN A 48 13.42 15.58 1.36
N ALA A 49 12.15 15.17 1.46
CA ALA A 49 11.19 15.74 2.41
C ALA A 49 11.66 15.57 3.87
N CYS A 50 12.40 14.49 4.14
CA CYS A 50 12.98 14.19 5.45
C CYS A 50 14.50 14.33 5.49
N ALA A 51 15.11 15.00 4.51
CA ALA A 51 16.56 15.23 4.50
C ALA A 51 17.00 15.97 5.78
N GLY A 52 18.10 15.53 6.40
CA GLY A 52 18.62 16.09 7.65
C GLY A 52 17.93 15.57 8.92
N ARG A 53 16.82 14.85 8.80
CA ARG A 53 16.28 14.04 9.90
C ARG A 53 16.85 12.63 9.72
N GLY A 54 17.50 12.10 10.76
CA GLY A 54 18.15 10.79 10.70
C GLY A 54 17.19 9.70 10.19
N PRO A 55 17.69 8.65 9.52
CA PRO A 55 16.84 7.61 8.94
C PRO A 55 15.95 7.03 10.04
N ARG A 56 14.63 7.15 9.87
CA ARG A 56 13.66 6.49 10.75
C ARG A 56 13.59 5.03 10.33
N ASN A 57 13.89 4.13 11.27
CA ASN A 57 13.75 2.70 11.04
C ASN A 57 12.26 2.33 11.05
N CYS A 58 11.62 2.37 9.89
CA CYS A 58 10.27 1.87 9.70
C CYS A 58 10.30 0.35 9.49
N LEU A 59 9.49 -0.39 10.25
CA LEU A 59 9.37 -1.84 10.18
C LEU A 59 8.30 -2.26 9.18
N ALA A 60 8.24 -3.57 8.91
CA ALA A 60 7.19 -4.23 8.12
C ALA A 60 6.92 -3.58 6.74
N GLY A 61 7.95 -3.01 6.12
CA GLY A 61 7.85 -2.37 4.80
C GLY A 61 7.32 -0.93 4.82
N GLY A 62 7.12 -0.34 6.00
CA GLY A 62 6.81 1.09 6.16
C GLY A 62 7.90 2.01 5.61
N TYR A 63 7.57 3.30 5.48
CA TYR A 63 8.51 4.34 5.05
C TYR A 63 8.25 5.65 5.81
N PRO A 64 9.24 6.56 5.93
CA PRO A 64 9.05 7.84 6.61
C PRO A 64 7.90 8.63 6.00
N ASP A 65 7.01 9.18 6.82
CA ASP A 65 5.91 10.01 6.32
C ASP A 65 6.47 11.34 5.78
N PRO A 66 6.33 11.64 4.48
CA PRO A 66 6.90 12.86 3.90
C PRO A 66 6.25 14.14 4.47
N ASN A 67 5.05 14.04 5.04
CA ASN A 67 4.39 15.16 5.72
C ASN A 67 4.77 15.28 7.20
N ASN A 68 5.28 14.21 7.81
CA ASN A 68 5.67 14.19 9.21
C ASN A 68 6.79 13.16 9.44
N CYS A 69 8.03 13.59 9.26
CA CYS A 69 9.21 12.74 9.37
C CYS A 69 9.43 12.09 10.75
N ASN A 70 8.63 12.44 11.77
CA ASN A 70 8.69 11.81 13.10
C ASN A 70 7.87 10.51 13.20
N GLN A 71 7.11 10.16 12.15
CA GLN A 71 6.32 8.92 12.07
C GLN A 71 6.50 8.21 10.74
N CYS A 72 6.22 6.91 10.73
CA CYS A 72 6.18 6.10 9.51
C CYS A 72 4.77 6.02 8.93
N ARG A 73 4.67 5.97 7.60
CA ARG A 73 3.49 5.48 6.89
C ARG A 73 3.52 3.95 6.91
N CYS A 74 2.47 3.36 7.47
CA CYS A 74 2.37 1.92 7.67
C CYS A 74 1.40 1.27 6.67
N PRO A 75 1.67 0.02 6.25
CA PRO A 75 0.68 -0.81 5.56
C PRO A 75 -0.61 -0.93 6.38
N GLU A 76 -1.73 -1.18 5.68
CA GLU A 76 -3.04 -1.35 6.32
C GLU A 76 -3.00 -2.49 7.36
N GLY A 77 -3.55 -2.24 8.55
CA GLY A 77 -3.50 -3.16 9.69
C GLY A 77 -2.29 -2.99 10.62
N LEU A 78 -1.29 -2.20 10.25
CA LEU A 78 -0.15 -1.84 11.11
C LEU A 78 -0.20 -0.38 11.54
N GLY A 79 0.44 -0.08 12.67
CA GLY A 79 0.49 1.24 13.26
C GLY A 79 1.64 1.41 14.24
N GLY A 80 1.58 2.47 15.04
CA GLY A 80 2.71 2.94 15.84
C GLY A 80 3.61 3.88 15.03
N TYR A 81 4.61 4.45 15.69
CA TYR A 81 5.50 5.44 15.07
C TYR A 81 6.44 4.81 14.03
N ASP A 82 6.68 3.50 14.12
CA ASP A 82 7.60 2.70 13.32
C ASP A 82 6.94 1.48 12.65
N CYS A 83 5.61 1.37 12.70
CA CYS A 83 4.86 0.21 12.18
C CYS A 83 5.10 -1.10 12.94
N SER A 84 5.54 -1.04 14.20
CA SER A 84 5.81 -2.22 15.04
C SER A 84 4.56 -2.86 15.66
N ILE A 85 3.45 -2.13 15.74
CA ILE A 85 2.23 -2.60 16.43
C ILE A 85 1.06 -2.74 15.47
N LEU A 86 0.04 -3.49 15.91
CA LEU A 86 -1.22 -3.61 15.17
C LEU A 86 -2.02 -2.31 15.25
N GLN A 87 -2.62 -1.91 14.14
CA GLN A 87 -3.55 -0.79 14.10
C GLN A 87 -4.81 -1.16 14.92
N PRO A 88 -5.31 -0.25 15.79
CA PRO A 88 -6.56 -0.50 16.51
C PRO A 88 -7.72 -0.64 15.52
N SER A 89 -8.65 -1.55 15.84
CA SER A 89 -9.86 -1.75 15.03
C SER A 89 -10.61 -0.44 14.89
N ARG A 90 -10.88 -0.04 13.65
CA ARG A 90 -11.73 1.13 13.38
C ARG A 90 -13.14 0.77 13.83
N LYS A 91 -13.64 1.35 14.94
CA LYS A 91 -15.07 1.29 15.25
C LYS A 91 -15.80 1.86 14.04
N LYS A 92 -16.48 0.98 13.30
CA LYS A 92 -17.35 1.35 12.19
C LYS A 92 -18.48 2.16 12.82
N PHE A 93 -18.40 3.48 12.76
CA PHE A 93 -19.60 4.31 12.90
C PHE A 93 -20.45 3.96 11.67
N LEU A 94 -21.47 3.13 11.92
CA LEU A 94 -22.66 3.04 11.08
C LEU A 94 -23.34 4.40 11.05
#